data_AF-A0A925N069-F1
#
_entry.id   AF-A0A925N069-F1
#
_cell.length_a   1.000
_cell.length_b   1.000
_cell.length_c   1.000
_cell.angle_alpha   90.00
_cell.angle_beta   90.00
_cell.angle_gamma   90.00
#
_symmetry.space_group_name_H-M   'P 1'
#
loop_
_entity.id
_entity.type
_entity.pdbx_description
1 polymer ?
#
loop_
_entity_poly.entity_id
_entity_poly.type
_entity_poly.pdbx_seq_one_letter_code
_entity_poly.pdbx_strand_id
1 'polypeptide(L)' 'MQGNSSEYYRKREQQCRALAAKAQDAGIRRVHLDFAERYASAAEAGAGPPASPGLDFGAPLHGSALAN' A
#
# COMPACT_ATOMS: atom_id res chain seq x y z
N MET A 1 16.49 -6.62 13.56
CA MET A 1 15.20 -5.88 13.60
C MET A 1 14.26 -6.43 12.53
N GLN A 2 13.67 -7.61 12.73
CA GLN A 2 12.91 -8.34 11.68
C GLN A 2 11.44 -8.61 12.03
N GLY A 3 10.99 -8.32 13.25
CA GLY A 3 9.60 -8.54 13.68
C GLY A 3 8.60 -7.45 13.26
N ASN A 4 9.08 -6.27 12.82
CA ASN A 4 8.22 -5.13 12.55
C ASN A 4 7.44 -5.23 11.22
N SER A 5 7.94 -6.01 10.26
CA SER A 5 7.41 -6.04 8.90
C SER A 5 6.12 -6.85 8.79
N SER A 6 6.09 -8.05 9.36
CA SER A 6 4.90 -8.92 9.32
C SER A 6 3.75 -8.32 10.14
N GLU A 7 4.03 -7.68 11.27
CA GLU A 7 3.00 -7.02 12.07
C GLU A 7 2.38 -5.81 11.35
N TYR A 8 3.22 -5.01 10.67
CA TYR A 8 2.75 -3.92 9.80
C TYR A 8 1.76 -4.45 8.76
N TYR A 9 2.13 -5.51 8.04
CA TYR A 9 1.29 -6.07 6.99
C TYR A 9 -0.01 -6.68 7.52
N ARG A 10 0.02 -7.38 8.66
CA ARG A 10 -1.19 -7.87 9.33
C ARG A 10 -2.13 -6.73 9.74
N LYS A 11 -1.59 -5.65 10.29
CA LYS A 11 -2.41 -4.48 10.66
C LYS A 11 -3.06 -3.83 9.43
N ARG A 12 -2.33 -3.71 8.33
CA ARG A 12 -2.85 -3.17 7.06
C ARG A 12 -3.91 -4.07 6.44
N GLU A 13 -3.71 -5.37 6.48
CA GLU A 13 -4.68 -6.37 6.04
C GLU A 13 -6.02 -6.23 6.80
N GLN A 14 -5.98 -6.19 8.13
CA GLN A 14 -7.17 -5.99 8.97
C GLN A 14 -7.88 -4.66 8.67
N GLN A 15 -7.13 -3.57 8.49
CA GLN A 15 -7.69 -2.27 8.13
C GLN A 15 -8.42 -2.32 6.78
N CYS A 16 -7.82 -2.93 5.77
CA CYS A 16 -8.43 -3.09 4.46
C CYS A 16 -9.71 -3.93 4.54
N ARG A 17 -9.74 -5.02 5.31
CA ARG A 17 -10.99 -5.79 5.51
C ARG A 17 -12.06 -4.99 6.25
N ALA A 18 -11.70 -4.22 7.27
CA ALA A 18 -12.63 -3.36 7.98
C ALA A 18 -13.22 -2.27 7.07
N LEU A 19 -12.43 -1.69 6.17
CA LEU A 19 -12.89 -0.74 5.18
C LEU A 19 -13.80 -1.40 4.13
N ALA A 20 -13.44 -2.60 3.65
CA ALA A 20 -14.28 -3.38 2.74
C ALA A 20 -15.66 -3.70 3.35
N ALA A 21 -15.70 -4.05 4.63
CA ALA A 21 -16.96 -4.33 5.34
C ALA A 21 -17.87 -3.11 5.48
N LYS A 22 -17.29 -1.90 5.54
CA LYS A 22 -18.02 -0.63 5.63
C LYS A 22 -18.37 -0.03 4.26
N ALA A 23 -17.74 -0.51 3.18
CA ALA A 23 -17.94 0.02 1.84
C ALA A 23 -19.30 -0.39 1.27
N GLN A 24 -20.14 0.62 0.99
CA GLN A 24 -21.43 0.42 0.32
C GLN A 24 -21.26 0.16 -1.19
N ASP A 25 -20.25 0.79 -1.79
CA ASP A 25 -19.92 0.60 -3.20
C ASP A 25 -19.16 -0.72 -3.43
N ALA A 26 -19.61 -1.49 -4.41
CA ALA A 26 -19.03 -2.79 -4.73
C ALA A 26 -17.62 -2.69 -5.32
N GLY A 27 -17.31 -1.61 -6.06
CA GLY A 27 -15.99 -1.35 -6.62
C GLY A 27 -14.97 -1.03 -5.53
N ILE A 28 -15.29 -0.09 -4.63
CA ILE A 28 -14.47 0.28 -3.47
C ILE A 28 -14.26 -0.92 -2.56
N ARG A 29 -15.32 -1.71 -2.31
CA ARG A 29 -15.20 -2.96 -1.55
C ARG A 29 -14.20 -3.92 -2.20
N ARG A 30 -14.29 -4.12 -3.52
CA ARG A 30 -13.38 -5.01 -4.25
C ARG A 30 -11.93 -4.53 -4.17
N VAL A 31 -11.68 -3.23 -4.30
CA VAL A 31 -10.34 -2.65 -4.16
C VAL A 31 -9.77 -2.91 -2.77
N HIS A 32 -10.54 -2.67 -1.71
CA HIS A 32 -10.08 -2.94 -0.36
C HIS A 32 -9.78 -4.42 -0.10
N LEU A 33 -10.57 -5.34 -0.67
CA LEU A 33 -10.30 -6.77 -0.56
C LEU A 33 -9.01 -7.16 -1.29
N ASP A 34 -8.79 -6.68 -2.51
CA ASP A 34 -7.55 -6.93 -3.27
C ASP A 34 -6.30 -6.45 -2.49
N PHE A 35 -6.36 -5.26 -1.87
CA PHE A 35 -5.27 -4.80 -1.01
C PHE A 35 -5.08 -5.68 0.24
N ALA A 36 -6.17 -6.15 0.85
CA ALA A 36 -6.08 -7.05 2.00
C ALA A 36 -5.34 -8.35 1.64
N GLU A 37 -5.62 -8.92 0.47
CA GLU A 37 -4.95 -10.14 -0.02
C GLU A 37 -3.46 -9.92 -0.30
N ARG A 38 -3.10 -8.78 -0.89
CA ARG A 38 -1.69 -8.41 -1.10
C ARG A 38 -0.92 -8.27 0.22
N TYR A 39 -1.53 -7.63 1.22
CA TYR A 39 -0.92 -7.50 2.54
C TYR A 39 -0.82 -8.82 3.29
N ALA A 40 -1.82 -9.69 3.19
CA ALA A 40 -1.76 -11.05 3.72
C ALA A 40 -0.57 -11.82 3.12
N SER A 41 -0.44 -11.78 1.79
CA SER A 41 0.66 -12.44 1.08
C SER A 41 2.03 -11.89 1.49
N ALA A 42 2.15 -10.57 1.67
CA ALA A 42 3.38 -9.93 2.11
C ALA A 42 3.76 -10.29 3.56
N ALA A 43 2.76 -10.44 4.45
CA ALA A 43 2.97 -10.86 5.82
C ALA A 43 3.54 -12.28 5.91
N GLU A 44 3.02 -13.20 5.09
CA GLU A 44 3.46 -14.60 5.01
C GLU A 44 4.84 -14.72 4.35
N ALA A 45 5.10 -13.93 3.29
CA ALA A 45 6.40 -13.93 2.61
C ALA A 45 7.54 -13.31 3.44
N GLY A 46 7.23 -12.69 4.59
CA GLY A 46 8.23 -11.99 5.41
C GLY A 46 8.85 -10.80 4.68
N ALA A 47 8.11 -10.17 3.75
CA ALA A 47 8.57 -8.96 3.07
C ALA A 47 8.89 -7.87 4.10
N GLY A 48 9.89 -7.02 3.82
CA GLY A 48 10.09 -5.79 4.57
C GLY A 48 8.97 -4.79 4.24
N PRO A 49 8.51 -3.92 5.17
CA PRO A 49 7.48 -2.95 4.87
C PRO A 49 7.89 -2.12 3.64
N PRO A 50 6.94 -1.68 2.80
CA PRO A 50 7.31 -0.77 1.72
C PRO A 50 7.99 0.43 2.39
N ALA A 51 9.10 0.91 1.79
CA ALA A 51 9.66 2.19 2.19
C ALA A 51 8.50 3.18 2.24
N SER A 52 8.20 3.70 3.43
CA SER A 52 7.12 4.66 3.62
C SER A 52 7.16 5.64 2.46
N PRO A 53 6.07 5.91 1.75
CA PRO A 53 6.03 7.03 0.82
C PRO A 53 6.08 8.28 1.70
N GLY A 54 7.28 8.65 2.12
CA GLY A 54 7.55 10.03 2.44
C GLY A 54 7.24 10.79 1.17
N LEU A 55 6.13 11.52 1.19
CA LEU A 55 5.92 12.77 0.48
C LEU A 55 7.07 13.16 -0.47
N ASP A 56 7.13 12.51 -1.64
CA ASP A 56 7.87 13.03 -2.80
C ASP A 56 6.84 13.66 -3.75
N PHE A 57 6.12 14.65 -3.23
CA PHE A 57 5.46 15.68 -4.04
C PHE A 57 6.50 16.71 -4.53
N GLY A 58 7.69 16.24 -4.90
CA GLY A 58 8.87 17.03 -5.21
C GLY A 58 9.33 16.94 -6.66
N ALA A 59 8.53 16.38 -7.57
CA ALA A 59 8.75 16.52 -9.00
C ALA A 59 8.01 17.76 -9.53
N PRO A 60 8.67 18.91 -9.77
CA PRO A 60 8.17 19.80 -10.79
C PRO A 60 8.47 19.15 -12.14
N LEU A 61 7.39 18.67 -12.78
CA LEU A 61 7.33 18.43 -14.21
C LEU A 61 7.58 19.76 -14.95
N HIS A 62 8.81 20.01 -15.37
CA HIS A 62 9.17 20.85 -16.52
C HIS A 62 10.41 20.17 -17.11
N GLY A 63 10.35 19.49 -18.24
CA GLY A 63 9.86 20.04 -19.50
C GLY A 63 11.08 20.50 -20.29
N SER A 64 11.43 19.72 -21.32
CA SER A 64 12.24 20.11 -22.49
C SER A 64 13.75 20.27 -22.23
N ALA A 65 14.59 19.36 -22.72
CA ALA A 65 15.07 19.27 -24.10
C ALA A 65 16.34 20.09 -24.35
N LEU A 66 17.39 19.35 -24.75
CA LEU A 66 18.39 19.67 -25.77
C LEU A 66 19.22 20.96 -25.65
N ALA A 67 20.53 20.72 -25.45
CA ALA A 67 21.65 21.26 -26.23
C ALA A 67 21.60 22.73 -26.70
N ASN A 68 22.47 23.55 -26.12
CA ASN A 68 23.56 24.20 -26.89
C ASN A 68 24.71 24.57 -25.95
#